data_AF-A0A382CE16-F1
#
_entry.id   AF-A0A382CE16-F1
#
_cell.length_a   1.000
_cell.length_b   1.000
_cell.length_c   1.000
_cell.angle_alpha   90.00
_cell.angle_beta   90.00
_cell.angle_gamma   90.00
#
_symmetry.space_group_name_H-M   'P 1'
#
loop_
_entity.id
_entity.type
_entity.pdbx_description
1 polymer ?
#
loop_
_entity_poly.entity_id
_entity_poly.type
_entity_poly.pdbx_seq_one_letter_code
_entity_poly.pdbx_strand_id
1 'polypeptide(L)' 'IAELVTGTDSPRTDLPWVGHRSRKWEPEPLRWLGVNAGLWMAGGADRAEARTDRPARRVDWLNRLLR' A
#
# COMPACT_ATOMS: atom_id res chain seq x y z
N ILE A 1 -6.67 -18.32 13.22
CA ILE A 1 -7.51 -17.09 13.21
C ILE A 1 -8.76 -17.29 14.06
N ALA A 2 -9.51 -18.39 13.90
CA ALA A 2 -10.70 -18.69 14.72
C ALA A 2 -10.43 -18.53 16.24
N GLU A 3 -9.33 -19.07 16.75
CA GLU A 3 -8.94 -19.00 18.19
C GLU A 3 -8.84 -17.57 18.74
N LEU A 4 -8.31 -16.61 17.98
CA LEU A 4 -8.24 -15.19 18.40
C LEU A 4 -9.62 -14.52 18.40
N VAL A 5 -10.53 -14.96 17.54
CA VAL A 5 -11.90 -14.43 17.45
C VAL A 5 -12.77 -15.04 18.56
N THR A 6 -12.57 -16.31 18.89
CA THR A 6 -13.32 -17.03 19.93
C THR A 6 -12.75 -16.87 21.33
N GLY A 7 -11.60 -16.19 21.48
CA GLY A 7 -10.92 -16.01 22.78
C GLY A 7 -10.39 -17.33 23.37
N THR A 8 -10.04 -18.28 22.51
CA THR A 8 -9.52 -19.59 22.93
C THR A 8 -8.01 -19.51 23.14
N ASP A 9 -7.56 -19.76 24.37
CA ASP A 9 -6.14 -19.81 24.70
C ASP A 9 -5.47 -21.00 24.02
N SER A 10 -4.40 -20.73 23.26
CA SER A 10 -3.59 -21.75 22.61
C SER A 10 -2.15 -21.27 22.41
N PRO A 11 -1.19 -22.17 22.15
CA PRO A 11 0.18 -21.77 21.84
C PRO A 11 0.30 -20.81 20.63
N ARG A 12 -0.72 -20.76 19.76
CA ARG A 12 -0.77 -19.84 18.62
C ARG A 12 -1.22 -18.42 19.01
N THR A 13 -2.03 -18.27 20.06
CA THR A 13 -2.47 -16.97 20.55
C THR A 13 -1.39 -16.26 21.37
N ASP A 14 -0.40 -17.00 21.87
CA ASP A 14 0.70 -16.49 22.69
C ASP A 14 1.95 -16.09 21.87
N LEU A 15 1.86 -16.18 20.55
CA LEU A 15 2.98 -15.81 19.67
C LEU A 15 3.32 -14.33 19.84
N PRO A 16 4.60 -13.95 19.81
CA PRO A 16 5.05 -12.61 20.23
C PRO A 16 4.57 -11.46 19.34
N TRP A 17 3.98 -11.75 18.19
CA TRP A 17 3.37 -10.76 17.30
C TRP A 17 1.86 -10.59 17.52
N VAL A 18 1.20 -11.49 18.24
CA VAL A 18 -0.22 -11.34 18.61
C VAL A 18 -0.33 -10.18 19.59
N GLY A 19 -1.21 -9.22 19.30
CA GLY A 19 -1.40 -8.02 20.13
C GLY A 19 -0.21 -7.06 20.13
N HIS A 20 0.82 -7.28 19.31
CA HIS A 20 1.99 -6.40 19.27
C HIS A 20 1.61 -4.98 18.83
N ARG A 21 1.96 -3.99 19.66
CA ARG A 21 1.74 -2.56 19.38
C ARG A 21 3.03 -1.93 18.86
N SER A 22 3.13 -1.76 17.55
CA SER A 22 4.26 -1.06 16.93
C SER A 22 4.30 0.42 17.34
N ARG A 23 5.52 0.98 17.41
CA ARG A 23 5.73 2.40 17.69
C ARG A 23 5.16 3.25 16.55
N LYS A 24 4.64 4.45 16.88
CA LYS A 24 4.33 5.48 15.89
C LYS A 24 5.65 5.96 15.26
N TRP A 25 6.00 5.42 14.10
CA TRP A 25 7.32 5.58 13.49
C TRP A 25 7.39 6.73 12.48
N GLU A 26 6.26 7.16 11.92
CA GLU A 26 6.15 8.34 11.08
C GLU A 26 5.34 9.44 11.80
N PRO A 27 5.90 10.65 11.97
CA PRO A 27 5.16 11.77 12.53
C PRO A 27 4.12 12.30 11.53
N GLU A 28 2.93 12.63 12.01
CA GLU A 28 1.99 13.47 11.26
C GLU A 28 2.57 14.89 11.17
N PRO A 29 2.46 15.58 10.02
CA PRO A 29 1.59 15.28 8.87
C PRO A 29 2.27 14.52 7.72
N LEU A 30 3.54 14.10 7.86
CA LEU A 30 4.32 13.54 6.74
C LEU A 30 3.73 12.25 6.18
N ARG A 31 3.27 11.34 7.05
CA ARG A 31 2.57 10.11 6.64
C ARG A 31 1.33 10.40 5.81
N TRP A 32 0.47 11.28 6.31
CA TRP A 32 -0.75 11.68 5.63
C TRP A 32 -0.43 12.30 4.25
N LEU A 33 0.57 13.19 4.18
CA LEU A 33 0.99 13.80 2.94
C LEU A 33 1.48 12.75 1.93
N GLY A 34 2.31 11.79 2.35
CA GLY A 34 2.84 10.74 1.49
C GLY A 34 1.74 9.87 0.86
N VAL A 35 0.80 9.39 1.68
CA VAL A 35 -0.30 8.54 1.20
C VAL A 35 -1.22 9.30 0.24
N ASN A 36 -1.64 10.52 0.60
CA ASN A 36 -2.56 11.30 -0.23
C ASN A 36 -1.89 11.76 -1.53
N ALA A 37 -0.63 12.18 -1.49
CA ALA A 37 0.12 12.53 -2.69
C ALA A 37 0.24 11.32 -3.64
N GLY A 38 0.53 10.13 -3.10
CA GLY A 38 0.55 8.89 -3.88
C GLY A 38 -0.78 8.59 -4.57
N LEU A 39 -1.88 8.68 -3.82
CA LEU A 39 -3.24 8.48 -4.35
C LEU A 39 -3.61 9.51 -5.42
N TRP A 40 -3.28 10.79 -5.21
CA TRP A 40 -3.54 11.84 -6.18
C TRP A 40 -2.74 11.67 -7.47
N MET A 41 -1.47 11.25 -7.37
CA MET A 41 -0.63 10.95 -8.53
C MET A 41 -1.18 9.77 -9.32
N ALA A 42 -1.54 8.68 -8.65
CA ALA A 42 -2.10 7.49 -9.29
C ALA A 42 -3.42 7.83 -10.02
N GLY A 43 -4.39 8.42 -9.31
CA GLY A 43 -5.65 8.83 -9.94
C GLY A 43 -5.48 9.92 -11.01
N GLY A 44 -4.41 10.71 -10.93
CA GLY A 44 -3.99 11.65 -11.97
C GLY A 44 -3.51 10.93 -13.24
N ALA A 45 -2.68 9.91 -13.09
CA ALA A 45 -2.20 9.07 -14.18
C ALA A 45 -3.37 8.35 -14.87
N ASP A 46 -4.28 7.73 -14.12
CA ASP A 46 -5.44 7.03 -14.67
C ASP A 46 -6.33 7.97 -15.48
N ARG A 47 -6.59 9.18 -14.96
CA ARG A 47 -7.36 10.21 -15.69
C ARG A 47 -6.65 10.69 -16.95
N ALA A 48 -5.33 10.76 -16.94
CA ALA A 48 -4.56 11.11 -18.12
C ALA A 48 -4.62 9.98 -19.16
N GLU A 49 -4.47 8.72 -18.75
CA GLU A 49 -4.58 7.56 -19.64
C GLU A 49 -5.98 7.45 -20.24
N ALA A 50 -7.04 7.58 -19.43
CA ALA A 50 -8.43 7.51 -19.87
C ALA A 50 -8.83 8.62 -20.86
N ARG A 51 -8.21 9.81 -20.76
CA ARG A 51 -8.46 10.91 -21.72
C ARG A 51 -7.68 10.78 -23.01
N THR A 52 -6.51 10.15 -22.95
CA THR A 52 -5.59 10.11 -24.09
C THR A 52 -5.63 8.78 -24.84
N ASP A 53 -6.32 7.77 -24.28
CA ASP A 53 -6.43 6.39 -24.76
C ASP A 53 -5.07 5.78 -25.16
N ARG A 54 -4.02 6.27 -24.50
CA ARG A 54 -2.63 5.92 -24.72
C ARG A 54 -2.03 5.60 -23.35
N PRO A 55 -1.51 4.38 -23.14
CA PRO A 55 -0.81 4.07 -21.90
C PRO A 55 0.33 5.08 -21.72
N ALA A 56 0.61 5.47 -20.47
CA ALA A 56 1.65 6.46 -20.20
C ALA A 56 2.91 6.12 -21.00
N ARG A 57 3.47 7.08 -21.74
CA ARG A 57 4.63 6.92 -22.68
C ARG A 57 5.88 6.25 -22.06
N ARG A 58 5.84 5.95 -20.75
CA ARG A 58 6.81 5.16 -20.00
C ARG A 58 6.74 3.67 -20.31
N VAL A 59 5.59 3.12 -20.72
CA VAL A 59 5.46 1.69 -21.11
C VAL A 59 6.31 1.38 -22.34
N ASP A 60 6.36 2.28 -23.31
CA ASP A 60 7.22 2.16 -24.50
C ASP A 60 8.71 2.19 -24.16
N TRP A 61 9.09 3.03 -23.20
CA TRP A 61 10.47 3.08 -22.68
C TRP A 61 10.84 1.81 -21.92
N LEU A 62 9.92 1.26 -21.12
CA LEU A 62 10.10 0.00 -20.40
C LEU A 62 10.24 -1.18 -21.37
N ASN A 63 9.39 -1.25 -22.40
CA ASN A 63 9.44 -2.28 -23.45
C ASN A 63 10.73 -2.20 -24.28
N ARG A 64 11.27 -1.00 -24.48
CA ARG A 64 12.55 -0.80 -25.18
C ARG A 64 13.77 -1.17 -24.33
N LEU A 65 13.66 -1.14 -22.99
CA LEU A 65 14.73 -1.53 -22.07
C LEU A 65 14.76 -3.04 -21.78
N LEU A 66 13.61 -3.71 -21.87
CA LEU A 66 13.46 -5.15 -21.64
C LEU A 66 13.66 -6.00 -22.91
N ARG A 67 14.11 -5.40 -24.01
CA ARG A 67 14.43 -6.06 -25.28
C ARG A 67 15.94 -6.07 -25.50
#